data_AF-A0A4Q2YLW2-F1
#
_entry.id   AF-A0A4Q2YLW2-F1
#
_cell.length_a   1.000
_cell.length_b   1.000
_cell.length_c   1.000
_cell.angle_alpha   90.00
_cell.angle_beta   90.00
_cell.angle_gamma   90.00
#
_symmetry.space_group_name_H-M   'P 1'
#
loop_
_entity.id
_entity.type
_entity.pdbx_description
1 polymer ?
#
loop_
_entity_poly.entity_id
_entity_poly.type
_entity_poly.pdbx_seq_one_letter_code
_entity_poly.pdbx_strand_id
1 'polypeptide(L)'
;SDNLAALTIADHVGREIAARRGMNADPVAIFVGEMNQLTKAVGASATRFANPHGLERPGTKAFSTAADVARLSIYAMRRSAITFITSKQSRQVSVTGAAGKRTFNVKNTNELAGQEGILGVKTGTTAAAGPCVSVCMDRDPLIRQKPDGSKGVTPRRLIVVVLNNPDRFSRARGLLNQGWGVYDQWLAAGAPVQNKERELLHVPMPQQ
;
A
#
# COMPACT_ATOMS: atom_id res chain seq x y z
N SER A 1 -11.34 0.94 7.03
CA SER A 1 -10.29 0.76 8.06
C SER A 1 -10.91 0.00 9.21
N ASP A 2 -11.23 -1.27 8.99
CA ASP A 2 -11.97 -2.05 9.98
C ASP A 2 -11.02 -3.00 10.70
N ASN A 3 -10.92 -2.87 12.02
CA ASN A 3 -9.96 -3.64 12.82
C ASN A 3 -10.40 -5.09 12.96
N LEU A 4 -11.71 -5.35 13.00
CA LEU A 4 -12.25 -6.70 13.08
C LEU A 4 -11.94 -7.48 11.81
N ALA A 5 -12.15 -6.89 10.62
CA ALA A 5 -11.78 -7.49 9.35
C ALA A 5 -10.27 -7.79 9.27
N ALA A 6 -9.42 -6.87 9.76
CA ALA A 6 -7.97 -7.09 9.80
C ALA A 6 -7.60 -8.28 10.71
N LEU A 7 -8.22 -8.40 11.89
CA LEU A 7 -8.02 -9.53 12.80
C LEU A 7 -8.54 -10.84 12.21
N THR A 8 -9.73 -10.83 11.59
CA THR A 8 -10.31 -12.01 10.94
C THR A 8 -9.43 -12.53 9.81
N ILE A 9 -8.90 -11.64 8.97
CA ILE A 9 -7.95 -12.02 7.91
C ILE A 9 -6.67 -12.60 8.52
N ALA A 10 -6.13 -11.95 9.56
CA ALA A 10 -4.91 -12.40 10.22
C ALA A 10 -5.08 -13.78 10.88
N ASP A 11 -6.19 -14.02 11.57
CA ASP A 11 -6.50 -15.33 12.17
C ASP A 11 -6.67 -16.40 11.08
N HIS A 12 -7.45 -16.12 10.04
CA HIS A 12 -7.69 -17.08 8.95
C HIS A 12 -6.39 -17.49 8.25
N VAL A 13 -5.60 -16.51 7.78
CA VAL A 13 -4.33 -16.78 7.10
C VAL A 13 -3.31 -17.38 8.06
N GLY A 14 -3.28 -16.92 9.31
CA GLY A 14 -2.43 -17.46 10.36
C GLY A 14 -2.66 -18.95 10.60
N ARG A 15 -3.93 -19.40 10.66
CA ARG A 15 -4.30 -20.83 10.80
C ARG A 15 -3.84 -21.65 9.61
N GLU A 16 -4.01 -21.12 8.39
CA GLU A 16 -3.58 -21.80 7.17
C GLU A 16 -2.06 -21.99 7.16
N ILE A 17 -1.30 -20.98 7.56
CA ILE A 17 0.16 -21.06 7.68
C ILE A 17 0.57 -22.03 8.79
N ALA A 18 -0.09 -21.97 9.94
CA ALA A 18 0.15 -22.87 11.06
C ALA A 18 -0.01 -24.33 10.64
N ALA A 19 -1.13 -24.65 9.98
CA ALA A 19 -1.43 -25.98 9.47
C ALA A 19 -0.38 -26.47 8.47
N ARG A 20 0.02 -25.63 7.50
CA ARG A 20 1.04 -25.98 6.50
C ARG A 20 2.43 -26.23 7.10
N ARG A 21 2.77 -25.52 8.18
CA ARG A 21 4.10 -25.59 8.83
C ARG A 21 4.13 -26.51 10.05
N GLY A 22 3.01 -27.17 10.40
CA GLY A 22 2.91 -27.99 11.60
C GLY A 22 3.12 -27.21 12.90
N MET A 23 2.77 -25.92 12.92
CA MET A 23 2.95 -25.05 14.09
C MET A 23 1.69 -25.07 14.97
N ASN A 24 1.89 -25.08 16.29
CA ASN A 24 0.82 -24.91 17.27
C ASN A 24 1.06 -23.62 18.07
N ALA A 25 0.71 -22.48 17.48
CA ALA A 25 0.85 -21.16 18.09
C ALA A 25 -0.33 -20.25 17.69
N ASP A 26 -0.46 -19.10 18.35
CA ASP A 26 -1.51 -18.12 18.05
C ASP A 26 -1.48 -17.71 16.55
N PRO A 27 -2.56 -17.96 15.80
CA PRO A 27 -2.66 -17.60 14.39
C PRO A 27 -2.35 -16.13 14.09
N VAL A 28 -2.83 -15.21 14.94
CA VAL A 28 -2.60 -13.78 14.72
C VAL A 28 -1.12 -13.44 14.91
N ALA A 29 -0.46 -14.00 15.92
CA ALA A 29 0.99 -13.86 16.10
C ALA A 29 1.79 -14.42 14.91
N ILE A 30 1.40 -15.57 14.35
CA ILE A 30 2.01 -16.14 13.14
C ILE A 30 1.89 -15.14 11.98
N PHE A 31 0.70 -14.61 11.73
CA PHE A 31 0.47 -13.65 10.67
C PHE A 31 1.30 -12.37 10.85
N VAL A 32 1.38 -11.83 12.07
CA VAL A 32 2.25 -10.66 12.38
C VAL A 32 3.74 -11.00 12.17
N GLY A 33 4.14 -12.24 12.43
CA GLY A 33 5.46 -12.76 12.07
C GLY A 33 5.73 -12.63 10.57
N GLU A 34 4.81 -13.09 9.73
CA GLU A 34 4.90 -12.99 8.27
C GLU A 34 4.88 -11.53 7.77
N MET A 35 4.06 -10.67 8.39
CA MET A 35 4.08 -9.23 8.10
C MET A 35 5.48 -8.65 8.30
N ASN A 36 6.14 -8.99 9.41
CA ASN A 36 7.50 -8.53 9.69
C ASN A 36 8.54 -9.19 8.78
N GLN A 37 8.37 -10.45 8.38
CA GLN A 37 9.24 -11.08 7.37
C GLN A 37 9.14 -10.35 6.02
N LEU A 38 7.92 -9.98 5.61
CA LEU A 38 7.71 -9.22 4.38
C LEU A 38 8.43 -7.87 4.42
N THR A 39 8.43 -7.16 5.56
CA THR A 39 9.17 -5.88 5.66
C THR A 39 10.64 -6.04 5.33
N LYS A 40 11.28 -7.14 5.79
CA LYS A 40 12.67 -7.44 5.47
C LYS A 40 12.85 -7.74 3.98
N ALA A 41 11.97 -8.57 3.42
CA ALA A 41 12.03 -8.96 2.01
C ALA A 41 11.90 -7.77 1.06
N VAL A 42 11.09 -6.76 1.40
CA VAL A 42 10.89 -5.56 0.56
C VAL A 42 11.85 -4.41 0.89
N GLY A 43 12.81 -4.61 1.80
CA GLY A 43 13.78 -3.60 2.22
C GLY A 43 13.21 -2.51 3.14
N ALA A 44 12.03 -2.72 3.73
CA ALA A 44 11.41 -1.84 4.72
C ALA A 44 12.00 -2.10 6.13
N SER A 45 13.30 -1.91 6.27
CA SER A 45 14.07 -2.31 7.46
C SER A 45 13.80 -1.47 8.72
N ALA A 46 13.26 -0.26 8.58
CA ALA A 46 12.88 0.62 9.68
C ALA A 46 11.37 0.50 9.99
N THR A 47 10.83 -0.72 9.89
CA THR A 47 9.42 -1.03 10.14
C THR A 47 9.27 -2.23 11.05
N ARG A 48 8.33 -2.14 12.01
CA ARG A 48 7.90 -3.25 12.85
C ARG A 48 6.40 -3.19 13.08
N PHE A 49 5.72 -4.28 12.78
CA PHE A 49 4.30 -4.47 13.09
C PHE A 49 4.13 -5.20 14.42
N ALA A 50 3.21 -4.70 15.25
CA ALA A 50 2.83 -5.33 16.52
C ALA A 50 1.49 -6.09 16.44
N ASN A 51 0.67 -5.76 15.44
CA ASN A 51 -0.68 -6.28 15.19
C ASN A 51 -1.07 -5.97 13.72
N PRO A 52 -2.15 -6.55 13.19
CA PRO A 52 -2.52 -6.38 11.79
C PRO A 52 -3.29 -5.09 11.47
N HIS A 53 -3.68 -4.29 12.47
CA HIS A 53 -4.59 -3.15 12.29
C HIS A 53 -3.98 -1.77 12.63
N GLY A 54 -2.84 -1.73 13.33
CA GLY A 54 -2.10 -0.50 13.63
C GLY A 54 -2.52 0.26 14.88
N LEU A 55 -3.41 -0.29 15.73
CA LEU A 55 -3.71 0.33 17.03
C LEU A 55 -2.51 0.18 17.97
N GLU A 56 -2.37 1.12 18.89
CA GLU A 56 -1.39 1.03 19.97
C GLU A 56 -1.65 -0.21 20.83
N ARG A 57 -0.57 -0.90 21.21
CA ARG A 57 -0.61 -2.04 22.13
C ARG A 57 0.32 -1.73 23.32
N PRO A 58 -0.19 -1.70 24.55
CA PRO A 58 0.65 -1.51 25.73
C PRO A 58 1.84 -2.49 25.74
N GLY A 59 3.03 -1.99 26.07
CA GLY A 59 4.26 -2.79 26.16
C GLY A 59 4.84 -3.25 24.80
N THR A 60 4.24 -2.89 23.66
CA THR A 60 4.79 -3.22 22.33
C THR A 60 4.85 -1.99 21.44
N LYS A 61 6.03 -1.69 20.88
CA LYS A 61 6.22 -0.58 19.94
C LYS A 61 6.04 -1.05 18.50
N ALA A 62 5.06 -0.49 17.79
CA ALA A 62 4.95 -0.54 16.33
C ALA A 62 5.44 0.78 15.74
N PHE A 63 6.12 0.73 14.60
CA PHE A 63 6.64 1.92 13.92
C PHE A 63 6.94 1.62 12.45
N SER A 64 7.06 2.69 11.66
CA SER A 64 7.53 2.66 10.28
C SER A 64 8.08 4.05 9.91
N THR A 65 8.52 4.21 8.67
CA THR A 65 8.95 5.49 8.09
C THR A 65 8.21 5.76 6.79
N ALA A 66 8.18 7.01 6.32
CA ALA A 66 7.53 7.34 5.05
C ALA A 66 8.16 6.56 3.87
N ALA A 67 9.48 6.38 3.88
CA ALA A 67 10.20 5.61 2.87
C ALA A 67 9.82 4.13 2.87
N ASP A 68 9.66 3.52 4.05
CA ASP A 68 9.28 2.11 4.16
C ASP A 68 7.81 1.87 3.80
N VAL A 69 6.91 2.77 4.20
CA VAL A 69 5.52 2.74 3.75
C VAL A 69 5.44 2.89 2.24
N ALA A 70 6.32 3.69 1.61
CA ALA A 70 6.39 3.80 0.16
C ALA A 70 6.84 2.47 -0.48
N ARG A 71 7.86 1.79 0.06
CA ARG A 71 8.29 0.44 -0.39
C ARG A 71 7.13 -0.56 -0.32
N LEU A 72 6.44 -0.62 0.82
CA LEU A 72 5.29 -1.50 1.02
C LEU A 72 4.14 -1.16 0.06
N SER A 73 3.89 0.13 -0.17
CA SER A 73 2.87 0.61 -1.12
C SER A 73 3.23 0.21 -2.55
N ILE A 74 4.49 0.35 -2.98
CA ILE A 74 4.96 -0.08 -4.31
C ILE A 74 4.75 -1.59 -4.46
N TYR A 75 5.16 -2.37 -3.46
CA TYR A 75 4.99 -3.82 -3.46
C TYR A 75 3.51 -4.21 -3.59
N ALA A 76 2.64 -3.62 -2.77
CA ALA A 76 1.21 -3.92 -2.77
C ALA A 76 0.52 -3.51 -4.09
N MET A 77 0.82 -2.32 -4.61
CA MET A 77 0.19 -1.78 -5.82
C MET A 77 0.63 -2.49 -7.11
N ARG A 78 1.66 -3.35 -7.07
CA ARG A 78 1.96 -4.27 -8.17
C ARG A 78 0.94 -5.41 -8.31
N ARG A 79 0.11 -5.67 -7.29
CA ARG A 79 -1.02 -6.61 -7.38
C ARG A 79 -2.25 -5.89 -7.94
N SER A 80 -2.78 -6.39 -9.06
CA SER A 80 -3.98 -5.85 -9.71
C SER A 80 -5.19 -5.87 -8.77
N ALA A 81 -5.34 -6.92 -7.96
CA ALA A 81 -6.40 -7.03 -6.96
C ALA A 81 -6.38 -5.88 -5.94
N ILE A 82 -5.19 -5.51 -5.44
CA ILE A 82 -5.05 -4.39 -4.50
C ILE A 82 -5.41 -3.08 -5.21
N THR A 83 -4.86 -2.85 -6.40
CA THR A 83 -5.17 -1.65 -7.20
C THR A 83 -6.68 -1.52 -7.47
N PHE A 84 -7.34 -2.63 -7.78
CA PHE A 84 -8.78 -2.67 -7.99
C PHE A 84 -9.56 -2.31 -6.72
N ILE A 85 -9.20 -2.88 -5.57
CA ILE A 85 -9.89 -2.64 -4.30
C ILE A 85 -9.70 -1.19 -3.86
N THR A 86 -8.47 -0.68 -3.92
CA THR A 86 -8.14 0.63 -3.36
C THR A 86 -8.62 1.82 -4.19
N SER A 87 -8.84 1.62 -5.48
CA SER A 87 -9.33 2.67 -6.39
C SER A 87 -10.83 2.95 -6.27
N LYS A 88 -11.61 2.08 -5.61
CA LYS A 88 -13.06 2.29 -5.47
C LYS A 88 -13.36 3.36 -4.43
N GLN A 89 -14.26 4.29 -4.78
CA GLN A 89 -14.82 5.28 -3.85
C GLN A 89 -15.75 4.64 -2.83
N SER A 90 -16.53 3.66 -3.28
CA SER A 90 -17.40 2.86 -2.44
C SER A 90 -17.64 1.49 -3.06
N ARG A 91 -18.06 0.53 -2.23
CA ARG A 91 -18.47 -0.79 -2.67
C ARG A 91 -19.63 -1.30 -1.82
N GLN A 92 -20.67 -1.77 -2.48
CA GLN A 92 -21.68 -2.57 -1.82
C GLN A 92 -21.16 -4.01 -1.68
N VAL A 93 -21.22 -4.54 -0.46
CA VAL A 93 -20.80 -5.90 -0.11
C VAL A 93 -22.02 -6.61 0.48
N SER A 94 -22.35 -7.78 -0.06
CA SER A 94 -23.40 -8.64 0.49
C SER A 94 -22.77 -9.85 1.18
N VAL A 95 -23.25 -10.18 2.37
CA VAL A 95 -22.83 -11.36 3.14
C VAL A 95 -24.08 -12.19 3.44
N THR A 96 -24.07 -13.45 3.00
CA THR A 96 -25.12 -14.42 3.35
C THR A 96 -24.63 -15.25 4.53
N GLY A 97 -25.35 -15.20 5.65
CA GLY A 97 -25.08 -16.02 6.82
C GLY A 97 -26.35 -16.74 7.30
N ALA A 98 -26.27 -17.36 8.48
CA ALA A 98 -27.39 -18.10 9.07
C ALA A 98 -28.66 -17.24 9.24
N ALA A 99 -28.51 -15.93 9.48
CA ALA A 99 -29.63 -14.97 9.61
C ALA A 99 -30.09 -14.36 8.26
N GLY A 100 -29.67 -14.94 7.12
CA GLY A 100 -29.98 -14.44 5.78
C GLY A 100 -28.94 -13.48 5.19
N LYS A 101 -29.35 -12.79 4.12
CA LYS A 101 -28.48 -11.88 3.35
C LYS A 101 -28.46 -10.48 3.98
N ARG A 102 -27.27 -10.00 4.32
CA ARG A 102 -27.01 -8.62 4.79
C ARG A 102 -26.21 -7.86 3.76
N THR A 103 -26.54 -6.60 3.54
CA THR A 103 -25.85 -5.74 2.57
C THR A 103 -25.26 -4.53 3.28
N PHE A 104 -23.98 -4.26 3.00
CA PHE A 104 -23.22 -3.15 3.58
C PHE A 104 -22.72 -2.25 2.46
N ASN A 105 -22.80 -0.93 2.65
CA ASN A 105 -22.16 0.02 1.77
C ASN A 105 -20.87 0.52 2.42
N VAL A 106 -19.72 0.08 1.89
CA VAL A 106 -18.40 0.45 2.40
C VAL A 106 -17.90 1.66 1.62
N LYS A 107 -17.65 2.78 2.29
CA LYS A 107 -17.04 3.97 1.70
C LYS A 107 -15.54 3.99 1.94
N ASN A 108 -14.79 4.45 0.94
CA ASN A 108 -13.36 4.64 1.05
C ASN A 108 -13.08 5.86 1.93
N THR A 109 -12.16 5.70 2.88
CA THR A 109 -11.75 6.77 3.79
C THR A 109 -10.71 7.69 3.17
N ASN A 110 -10.16 7.35 1.99
CA ASN A 110 -9.28 8.23 1.24
C ASN A 110 -10.12 9.22 0.44
N GLU A 111 -10.08 10.50 0.81
CA GLU A 111 -10.82 11.59 0.17
C GLU A 111 -10.38 11.88 -1.28
N LEU A 112 -9.21 11.36 -1.67
CA LEU A 112 -8.73 11.47 -3.06
C LEU A 112 -9.30 10.37 -3.97
N ALA A 113 -9.95 9.35 -3.42
CA ALA A 113 -10.49 8.25 -4.23
C ALA A 113 -11.53 8.77 -5.26
N GLY A 114 -11.41 8.28 -6.49
CA GLY A 114 -12.26 8.66 -7.63
C GLY A 114 -11.91 9.99 -8.29
N GLN A 115 -10.89 10.70 -7.82
CA GLN A 115 -10.25 11.73 -8.63
C GLN A 115 -9.45 11.07 -9.76
N GLU A 116 -9.27 11.80 -10.87
CA GLU A 116 -8.56 11.30 -12.05
C GLU A 116 -7.15 10.80 -11.68
N GLY A 117 -6.82 9.61 -12.18
CA GLY A 117 -5.56 8.93 -11.93
C GLY A 117 -5.36 8.37 -10.51
N ILE A 118 -6.25 8.62 -9.54
CA ILE A 118 -6.04 8.14 -8.17
C ILE A 118 -6.42 6.66 -8.04
N LEU A 119 -5.40 5.84 -7.73
CA LEU A 119 -5.55 4.40 -7.47
C LEU A 119 -5.75 4.08 -5.98
N GLY A 120 -5.74 5.10 -5.11
CA GLY A 120 -5.98 4.95 -3.67
C GLY A 120 -4.71 4.59 -2.90
N VAL A 121 -4.73 3.46 -2.18
CA VAL A 121 -3.83 2.93 -1.14
C VAL A 121 -4.50 2.98 0.23
N LYS A 122 -4.16 3.90 1.15
CA LYS A 122 -4.66 3.76 2.53
C LYS A 122 -4.48 5.00 3.41
N THR A 123 -5.47 5.28 4.26
CA THR A 123 -5.39 6.22 5.40
C THR A 123 -5.11 5.52 6.73
N GLY A 124 -4.59 6.23 7.72
CA GLY A 124 -4.45 5.77 9.10
C GLY A 124 -4.54 6.92 10.09
N THR A 125 -5.07 6.68 11.28
CA THR A 125 -5.10 7.67 12.37
C THR A 125 -5.16 6.95 13.70
N THR A 126 -4.23 7.30 14.59
CA THR A 126 -4.25 6.92 16.00
C THR A 126 -3.75 8.09 16.83
N ALA A 127 -3.84 7.99 18.16
CA ALA A 127 -3.36 9.05 19.04
C ALA A 127 -1.85 9.27 18.89
N ALA A 128 -1.06 8.20 18.75
CA ALA A 128 0.40 8.30 18.63
C ALA A 128 0.87 8.63 17.21
N ALA A 129 0.20 8.11 16.17
CA ALA A 129 0.62 8.28 14.78
C ALA A 129 0.13 9.58 14.14
N GLY A 130 -0.96 10.15 14.68
CA GLY A 130 -1.68 11.23 14.05
C GLY A 130 -2.26 10.85 12.68
N PRO A 131 -2.80 11.83 11.93
CA PRO A 131 -3.35 11.62 10.60
C PRO A 131 -2.29 11.24 9.54
N CYS A 132 -2.41 10.07 8.92
CA CYS A 132 -1.51 9.56 7.89
C CYS A 132 -2.26 9.15 6.61
N VAL A 133 -1.59 9.25 5.45
CA VAL A 133 -2.09 8.72 4.18
C VAL A 133 -0.94 8.25 3.28
N SER A 134 -1.14 7.12 2.61
CA SER A 134 -0.40 6.73 1.40
C SER A 134 -1.34 6.80 0.22
N VAL A 135 -0.87 7.37 -0.89
CA VAL A 135 -1.63 7.58 -2.12
C VAL A 135 -0.81 7.12 -3.31
N CYS A 136 -1.43 6.37 -4.22
CA CYS A 136 -0.89 6.04 -5.54
C CYS A 136 -1.70 6.78 -6.61
N MET A 137 -1.00 7.45 -7.52
CA MET A 137 -1.57 8.06 -8.72
C MET A 137 -0.95 7.44 -9.96
N ASP A 138 -1.75 7.09 -10.96
CA ASP A 138 -1.27 6.70 -12.28
C ASP A 138 -1.41 7.83 -13.31
N ARG A 139 -0.67 7.66 -14.40
CA ARG A 139 -0.76 8.46 -15.62
C ARG A 139 -0.62 7.52 -16.81
N ASP A 140 -0.94 8.03 -18.01
CA ASP A 140 -0.81 7.27 -19.24
C ASP A 140 0.56 6.59 -19.34
N PRO A 141 0.65 5.35 -19.85
CA PRO A 141 1.92 4.69 -19.98
C PRO A 141 2.80 5.39 -21.02
N LEU A 142 4.12 5.31 -20.84
CA LEU A 142 5.05 5.71 -21.89
C LEU A 142 5.13 4.60 -22.93
N ILE A 143 4.87 4.95 -24.19
CA ILE A 143 5.00 4.06 -25.32
C ILE A 143 6.29 4.44 -26.05
N ARG A 144 7.22 3.49 -26.20
CA ARG A 144 8.47 3.67 -26.94
C ARG A 144 8.58 2.59 -27.99
N GLN A 145 8.88 2.96 -29.23
CA GLN A 145 9.22 1.97 -30.25
C GLN A 145 10.64 1.48 -30.02
N LYS A 146 10.83 0.17 -30.03
CA LYS A 146 12.13 -0.48 -29.94
C LYS A 146 12.78 -0.57 -31.33
N PRO A 147 14.11 -0.77 -31.40
CA PRO A 147 14.82 -0.92 -32.68
C PRO A 147 14.27 -2.06 -33.57
N ASP A 148 13.69 -3.09 -32.97
CA ASP A 148 13.05 -4.23 -33.67
C ASP A 148 11.64 -3.91 -34.22
N GLY A 149 11.19 -2.65 -34.11
CA GLY A 149 9.88 -2.20 -34.56
C GLY A 149 8.73 -2.46 -33.56
N SER A 150 8.96 -3.26 -32.50
CA SER A 150 7.96 -3.52 -31.47
C SER A 150 7.74 -2.32 -30.55
N LYS A 151 6.60 -2.26 -29.84
CA LYS A 151 6.29 -1.21 -28.86
C LYS A 151 6.56 -1.69 -27.44
N GLY A 152 7.41 -0.98 -26.72
CA GLY A 152 7.56 -1.09 -25.27
C GLY A 152 6.57 -0.18 -24.55
N VAL A 153 5.95 -0.70 -23.49
CA VAL A 153 5.01 0.04 -22.64
C VAL A 153 5.58 0.12 -21.23
N THR A 154 5.76 1.33 -20.71
CA THR A 154 6.22 1.56 -19.34
C THR A 154 5.09 2.22 -18.53
N PRO A 155 4.47 1.51 -17.57
CA PRO A 155 3.49 2.10 -16.68
C PRO A 155 4.10 3.24 -15.86
N ARG A 156 3.35 4.34 -15.68
CA ARG A 156 3.75 5.46 -14.83
C ARG A 156 2.85 5.50 -13.60
N ARG A 157 3.44 5.31 -12.42
CA ARG A 157 2.76 5.43 -11.13
C ARG A 157 3.64 6.18 -10.15
N LEU A 158 3.04 7.10 -9.41
CA LEU A 158 3.68 7.87 -8.34
C LEU A 158 3.03 7.50 -7.02
N ILE A 159 3.86 7.26 -6.00
CA ILE A 159 3.40 7.03 -4.62
C ILE A 159 3.86 8.18 -3.75
N VAL A 160 2.92 8.72 -2.96
CA VAL A 160 3.16 9.76 -1.96
C VAL A 160 2.73 9.23 -0.60
N VAL A 161 3.57 9.44 0.40
CA VAL A 161 3.29 9.10 1.80
C VAL A 161 3.39 10.36 2.66
N VAL A 162 2.35 10.61 3.45
CA VAL A 162 2.30 11.68 4.44
C VAL A 162 2.02 11.06 5.80
N LEU A 163 2.87 11.36 6.78
CA LEU A 163 2.72 10.89 8.16
C LEU A 163 2.49 12.09 9.08
N ASN A 164 1.65 11.90 10.10
CA ASN A 164 1.34 12.87 11.15
C ASN A 164 1.05 14.30 10.64
N ASN A 165 0.10 14.44 9.72
CA ASN A 165 -0.31 15.74 9.18
C ASN A 165 -1.83 15.89 9.20
N PRO A 166 -2.40 16.80 10.01
CA PRO A 166 -3.85 17.04 10.07
C PRO A 166 -4.50 17.30 8.70
N ASP A 167 -3.78 17.95 7.79
CA ASP A 167 -4.20 18.24 6.41
C ASP A 167 -3.54 17.28 5.40
N ARG A 168 -3.44 16.00 5.77
CA ARG A 168 -2.77 14.94 4.99
C ARG A 168 -3.21 14.87 3.53
N PHE A 169 -4.47 15.18 3.20
CA PHE A 169 -5.00 15.05 1.84
C PHE A 169 -4.61 16.21 0.96
N SER A 170 -4.66 17.46 1.45
CA SER A 170 -4.13 18.61 0.74
C SER A 170 -2.62 18.47 0.55
N ARG A 171 -1.91 18.06 1.61
CA ARG A 171 -0.46 17.80 1.54
C ARG A 171 -0.13 16.71 0.51
N ALA A 172 -0.86 15.60 0.50
CA ALA A 172 -0.67 14.54 -0.49
C ALA A 172 -0.91 15.04 -1.92
N ARG A 173 -1.95 15.83 -2.14
CA ARG A 173 -2.24 16.43 -3.45
C ARG A 173 -1.11 17.36 -3.93
N GLY A 174 -0.62 18.23 -3.05
CA GLY A 174 0.53 19.10 -3.36
C GLY A 174 1.77 18.30 -3.74
N LEU A 175 2.07 17.24 -2.98
CA LEU A 175 3.21 16.35 -3.27
C LEU A 175 3.04 15.55 -4.56
N LEU A 176 1.83 15.14 -4.91
CA LEU A 176 1.55 14.49 -6.21
C LEU A 176 1.84 15.45 -7.37
N ASN A 177 1.34 16.68 -7.28
CA ASN A 177 1.58 17.71 -8.30
C ASN A 177 3.08 18.03 -8.44
N GLN A 178 3.77 18.23 -7.30
CA GLN A 178 5.20 18.48 -7.28
C GLN A 178 6.00 17.29 -7.83
N GLY A 179 5.69 16.08 -7.38
CA GLY A 179 6.41 14.87 -7.77
C GLY A 179 6.28 14.58 -9.26
N TRP A 180 5.09 14.78 -9.84
CA TRP A 180 4.91 14.69 -11.28
C TRP A 180 5.66 15.78 -12.04
N GLY A 181 5.65 17.03 -11.56
CA GLY A 181 6.44 18.10 -12.18
C GLY A 181 7.94 17.79 -12.24
N VAL A 182 8.49 17.25 -11.15
CA VAL A 182 9.90 16.79 -11.10
C VAL A 182 10.13 15.61 -12.05
N TYR A 183 9.22 14.63 -12.08
CA TYR A 183 9.31 13.48 -12.97
C TYR A 183 9.29 13.87 -14.44
N ASP A 184 8.40 14.79 -14.83
CA ASP A 184 8.25 15.23 -16.22
C ASP A 184 9.51 15.98 -16.70
N GLN A 185 10.09 16.83 -15.85
CA GLN A 185 11.38 17.49 -16.13
C GLN A 185 12.52 16.47 -16.28
N TRP A 186 12.60 15.50 -15.36
CA TRP A 186 13.60 14.42 -15.42
C TRP A 186 13.45 13.59 -16.70
N LEU A 187 12.22 13.24 -17.08
CA LEU A 187 11.94 12.49 -18.30
C LEU A 187 12.30 13.29 -19.56
N ALA A 188 11.98 14.59 -19.60
CA ALA A 188 12.32 15.48 -20.71
C ALA A 188 13.83 15.65 -20.90
N ALA A 189 14.61 15.59 -19.81
CA ALA A 189 16.06 15.58 -19.84
C ALA A 189 16.68 14.23 -20.28
N GLY A 190 15.87 13.27 -20.72
CA GLY A 190 16.33 11.95 -21.15
C GLY A 190 16.37 10.91 -20.04
N ALA A 191 15.72 11.17 -18.89
CA ALA A 191 15.71 10.30 -17.71
C ALA A 191 17.13 9.91 -17.23
N PRO A 192 18.05 10.88 -17.04
CA PRO A 192 19.42 10.57 -16.63
C PRO A 192 19.42 9.92 -15.24
N VAL A 193 20.24 8.88 -15.07
CA VAL A 193 20.47 8.25 -13.77
C VAL A 193 21.96 8.32 -13.48
N GLN A 194 22.37 9.09 -12.47
CA GLN A 194 23.78 9.29 -12.14
C GLN A 194 24.27 8.23 -11.16
N ASN A 195 23.50 7.97 -10.11
CA ASN A 195 23.76 6.94 -9.12
C ASN A 195 22.53 6.05 -8.93
N LYS A 196 22.59 4.85 -9.53
CA LYS A 196 21.50 3.87 -9.48
C LYS A 196 21.11 3.48 -8.05
N GLU A 197 22.05 3.40 -7.11
CA GLU A 197 21.76 2.97 -5.74
C GLU A 197 20.98 4.01 -4.95
N ARG A 198 21.15 5.30 -5.29
CA ARG A 198 20.45 6.41 -4.64
C ARG A 198 19.13 6.77 -5.32
N GLU A 199 19.08 6.61 -6.64
CA GLU A 199 17.96 7.08 -7.46
C GLU A 199 16.96 5.96 -7.80
N LEU A 200 17.40 4.70 -7.82
CA LEU A 200 16.55 3.57 -8.11
C LEU A 200 16.26 2.75 -6.86
N LEU A 201 14.98 2.72 -6.49
CA LEU A 201 14.49 1.88 -5.43
C LEU A 201 14.20 0.47 -5.96
N HIS A 202 14.96 -0.53 -5.51
CA HIS A 202 14.62 -1.92 -5.78
C HIS A 202 13.58 -2.42 -4.77
N VAL A 203 12.41 -2.78 -5.28
CA VAL A 203 11.37 -3.49 -4.53
C VAL A 203 11.15 -4.81 -5.28
N PRO A 204 11.09 -5.97 -4.61
CA PRO A 204 10.85 -7.25 -5.29
C PRO A 204 9.43 -7.32 -5.86
N MET A 205 9.24 -8.19 -6.85
CA MET A 205 7.90 -8.48 -7.34
C MET A 205 7.13 -9.33 -6.31
N PRO A 206 5.82 -9.10 -6.12
CA PRO A 206 5.03 -9.99 -5.28
C PRO A 206 5.02 -11.41 -5.84
N GLN A 207 5.28 -12.40 -4.98
CA GLN A 207 5.14 -13.81 -5.35
C GLN A 207 3.69 -14.10 -5.72
N GLN A 208 3.47 -14.86 -6.80
CA GLN A 208 2.13 -15.19 -7.29
C GLN A 208 1.37 -16.04 -6.29
#